data_AF-A0A2I0UVU3-F1
#
_entry.id   AF-A0A2I0UVU3-F1
#
_cell.length_a   1.000
_cell.length_b   1.000
_cell.length_c   1.000
_cell.angle_alpha   90.00
_cell.angle_beta   90.00
_cell.angle_gamma   90.00
#
_symmetry.space_group_name_H-M   'P 1'
#
loop_
_entity.id
_entity.type
_entity.pdbx_description
1 polymer ?
#
loop_
_entity_poly.entity_id
_entity_poly.type
_entity_poly.pdbx_seq_one_letter_code
_entity_poly.pdbx_strand_id
1 'polypeptide(L)'
;MNKQIEMILEASPVNVAHDTYRRECRYTRGIHIEEQEFLAILNTMSNDARLYFDFHNPRKEIKKGTYLNGHSGLAYNIYDYYKQNYKIEVSELINGKDFYVKII
;
A
#
# COMPACT_ATOMS: atom_id res chain seq x y z
N MET A 1 8.07 -4.94 -21.02
CA MET A 1 7.77 -5.72 -19.80
C MET A 1 6.28 -5.63 -19.56
N ASN A 2 5.59 -6.76 -19.41
CA ASN A 2 4.22 -6.77 -18.94
C ASN A 2 4.25 -6.39 -17.46
N LYS A 3 3.70 -5.22 -17.12
CA LYS A 3 3.51 -4.82 -15.73
C LYS A 3 2.35 -5.63 -15.16
N GLN A 4 2.57 -6.29 -14.04
CA GLN A 4 1.56 -7.04 -13.33
C GLN A 4 1.61 -6.63 -11.86
N ILE A 5 0.47 -6.19 -11.36
CA ILE A 5 0.24 -5.94 -9.95
C ILE A 5 -1.03 -6.70 -9.58
N GLU A 6 -0.96 -7.41 -8.46
CA GLU A 6 -2.04 -8.29 -8.02
C GLU A 6 -2.15 -8.30 -6.51
N MET A 7 -3.34 -8.66 -6.04
CA MET A 7 -3.55 -8.95 -4.64
C MET A 7 -2.91 -10.29 -4.29
N ILE A 8 -2.17 -10.29 -3.19
CA ILE A 8 -1.58 -11.49 -2.62
C ILE A 8 -2.44 -11.90 -1.43
N LEU A 9 -2.77 -13.19 -1.37
CA LEU A 9 -3.45 -13.81 -0.24
C LEU A 9 -2.45 -14.65 0.53
N GLU A 10 -2.32 -14.36 1.82
CA GLU A 10 -1.34 -15.01 2.67
C GLU A 10 -1.96 -16.21 3.38
N ALA A 11 -1.25 -17.34 3.38
CA ALA A 11 -1.63 -18.52 4.16
C ALA A 11 -1.52 -18.28 5.67
N SER A 12 -0.65 -17.36 6.08
CA SER A 12 -0.43 -16.96 7.47
C SER A 12 -0.37 -15.43 7.60
N PRO A 13 -0.90 -14.83 8.67
CA PRO A 13 -0.91 -13.37 8.80
C PRO A 13 0.49 -12.75 8.76
N VAL A 14 0.62 -11.65 8.01
CA VAL A 14 1.79 -10.75 8.03
C VAL A 14 1.53 -9.68 9.07
N ASN A 15 2.46 -9.52 10.02
CA ASN A 15 2.40 -8.49 11.04
C ASN A 15 3.15 -7.25 10.56
N VAL A 16 2.51 -6.09 10.68
CA VAL A 16 3.10 -4.80 10.34
C VAL A 16 2.91 -3.85 11.52
N ALA A 17 4.01 -3.30 12.02
CA ALA A 17 3.98 -2.36 13.12
C ALA A 17 3.23 -1.07 12.75
N HIS A 18 2.46 -0.54 13.69
CA HIS A 18 1.80 0.76 13.63
C HIS A 18 2.24 1.59 14.83
N ASP A 19 3.31 2.37 14.67
CA ASP A 19 4.01 3.00 15.80
C ASP A 19 3.13 3.97 16.57
N THR A 20 2.24 4.71 15.89
CA THR A 20 1.32 5.66 16.53
C THR A 20 0.40 4.98 17.56
N TYR A 21 -0.07 3.77 17.27
CA TYR A 21 -0.93 2.99 18.18
C TYR A 21 -0.15 1.97 19.01
N ARG A 22 1.18 1.87 18.84
CA ARG A 22 2.05 0.87 19.48
C ARG A 22 1.50 -0.56 19.39
N ARG A 23 0.93 -0.91 18.24
CA ARG A 23 0.33 -2.22 17.95
C ARG A 23 0.88 -2.81 16.67
N GLU A 24 0.78 -4.14 16.54
CA GLU A 24 0.96 -4.83 15.26
C GLU A 24 -0.40 -5.02 14.60
N CYS A 25 -0.52 -4.52 13.37
CA CYS A 25 -1.65 -4.84 12.51
C CYS A 25 -1.36 -6.18 11.82
N ARG A 26 -2.38 -7.05 11.74
CA ARG A 26 -2.26 -8.40 11.15
C ARG A 26 -3.06 -8.43 9.86
N TYR A 27 -2.38 -8.73 8.75
CA TYR A 27 -3.00 -8.77 7.43
C TYR A 27 -2.86 -10.16 6.82
N THR A 28 -3.92 -10.65 6.20
CA THR A 28 -3.89 -11.90 5.39
C THR A 28 -3.88 -11.61 3.91
N ARG A 29 -3.70 -10.34 3.54
CA ARG A 29 -3.67 -9.88 2.16
C ARG A 29 -2.76 -8.68 2.00
N GLY A 30 -2.13 -8.57 0.84
CA GLY A 30 -1.28 -7.42 0.54
C GLY A 30 -1.00 -7.25 -0.93
N ILE A 31 -0.20 -6.25 -1.24
CA ILE A 31 0.19 -5.89 -2.60
C ILE A 31 1.67 -5.57 -2.61
N HIS A 32 2.37 -6.03 -3.64
CA HIS A 32 3.80 -5.78 -3.79
C HIS A 32 3.99 -4.73 -4.87
N ILE A 33 4.71 -3.66 -4.54
CA ILE A 33 4.86 -2.47 -5.39
C ILE A 33 6.33 -2.10 -5.45
N GLU A 34 6.83 -1.80 -6.64
CA GLU A 34 8.20 -1.34 -6.83
C GLU A 34 8.43 0.01 -6.14
N GLU A 35 9.60 0.21 -5.55
CA GLU A 35 9.94 1.43 -4.79
C GLU A 35 9.65 2.72 -5.57
N GLN A 36 10.07 2.79 -6.85
CA GLN A 36 9.87 3.97 -7.69
C GLN A 36 8.39 4.24 -7.99
N GLU A 37 7.59 3.19 -8.13
CA GLU A 37 6.14 3.31 -8.37
C GLU A 37 5.44 3.81 -7.11
N PHE A 38 5.82 3.29 -5.94
CA PHE A 38 5.26 3.75 -4.68
C PHE A 38 5.62 5.22 -4.40
N LEU A 39 6.86 5.64 -4.68
CA LEU A 39 7.25 7.05 -4.59
C LEU A 39 6.45 7.93 -5.55
N ALA A 40 6.19 7.47 -6.78
CA ALA A 40 5.34 8.19 -7.72
C ALA A 40 3.90 8.32 -7.21
N ILE A 41 3.33 7.26 -6.63
CA ILE A 41 2.01 7.29 -5.97
C ILE A 41 1.99 8.35 -4.86
N LEU A 42 2.97 8.35 -3.96
CA LEU A 42 3.07 9.32 -2.87
C LEU A 42 3.18 10.76 -3.36
N ASN A 43 3.79 11.00 -4.52
CA ASN A 43 3.91 12.33 -5.12
C ASN A 43 2.61 12.84 -5.75
N THR A 44 1.64 11.95 -6.01
CA THR A 44 0.31 12.32 -6.54
C THR A 44 -0.74 12.54 -5.45
N MET A 45 -0.43 12.16 -4.21
CA MET A 45 -1.36 12.32 -3.09
C MET A 45 -1.63 13.78 -2.76
N SER A 46 -2.86 14.09 -2.39
CA SER A 46 -3.17 15.37 -1.73
C SER A 46 -2.49 15.45 -0.37
N ASN A 47 -2.37 16.67 0.17
CA ASN A 47 -1.80 16.89 1.49
C ASN A 47 -2.52 16.08 2.58
N ASP A 48 -3.85 16.02 2.55
CA ASP A 48 -4.64 15.27 3.53
C ASP A 48 -4.41 13.76 3.42
N ALA A 49 -4.36 13.23 2.18
CA ALA A 49 -4.06 11.83 1.95
C ALA A 49 -2.64 11.47 2.44
N ARG A 50 -1.68 12.38 2.22
CA ARG A 50 -0.30 12.20 2.68
C ARG A 50 -0.18 12.21 4.21
N LEU A 51 -0.84 13.15 4.88
CA LEU A 51 -0.90 13.19 6.35
C LEU A 51 -1.50 11.92 6.94
N TYR A 52 -2.57 11.41 6.32
CA TYR A 52 -3.20 10.16 6.76
C TYR A 52 -2.30 8.95 6.51
N PHE A 53 -1.60 8.88 5.38
CA PHE A 53 -0.59 7.86 5.12
C PHE A 53 0.53 7.88 6.19
N ASP A 54 1.09 9.05 6.48
CA ASP A 54 2.18 9.21 7.45
C ASP A 54 1.72 8.84 8.88
N PHE A 55 0.45 9.05 9.21
CA PHE A 55 -0.12 8.62 10.50
C PHE A 55 -0.14 7.09 10.68
N HIS A 56 -0.43 6.35 9.61
CA HIS A 56 -0.45 4.88 9.60
C HIS A 56 0.94 4.25 9.42
N ASN A 57 1.88 5.01 8.84
CA ASN A 57 3.23 4.58 8.52
C ASN A 57 4.30 5.56 9.03
N PRO A 58 4.25 5.94 10.31
CA PRO A 58 5.13 6.98 10.85
C PRO A 58 6.58 6.57 10.70
N ARG A 59 7.41 7.46 10.12
CA ARG A 59 8.87 7.28 9.99
C ARG A 59 9.31 6.03 9.22
N LYS A 60 8.41 5.35 8.50
CA LYS A 60 8.78 4.21 7.67
C LYS A 60 9.44 4.70 6.39
N GLU A 61 10.67 4.22 6.17
CA GLU A 61 11.39 4.50 4.93
C GLU A 61 10.73 3.77 3.76
N ILE A 62 10.50 4.48 2.66
CA ILE A 62 10.01 3.90 1.41
C ILE A 62 11.21 3.30 0.68
N LYS A 63 11.54 2.06 1.03
CA LYS A 63 12.64 1.29 0.44
C LYS A 63 12.28 -0.17 0.27
N LYS A 64 12.94 -0.85 -0.66
CA LYS A 64 12.80 -2.31 -0.84
C LYS A 64 12.89 -3.07 0.48
N GLY A 65 11.92 -3.95 0.72
CA GLY A 65 11.77 -4.76 1.93
C GLY A 65 10.90 -4.12 3.01
N THR A 66 10.50 -2.85 2.88
CA THR A 66 9.60 -2.21 3.83
C THR A 66 8.17 -2.75 3.71
N TYR A 67 7.54 -2.96 4.87
CA TYR A 67 6.11 -3.27 4.99
C TYR A 67 5.34 -2.07 5.56
N LEU A 68 4.29 -1.65 4.86
CA LEU A 68 3.44 -0.52 5.19
C LEU A 68 2.01 -1.00 5.52
N ASN A 69 1.37 -0.31 6.47
CA ASN A 69 -0.04 -0.45 6.76
C ASN A 69 -0.83 0.17 5.61
N GLY A 70 -1.62 -0.65 4.92
CA GLY A 70 -2.61 -0.20 3.96
C GLY A 70 -3.89 0.25 4.65
N HIS A 71 -4.54 1.23 4.04
CA HIS A 71 -5.85 1.73 4.44
C HIS A 71 -6.64 2.12 3.18
N SER A 72 -7.94 2.36 3.32
CA SER A 72 -8.83 2.67 2.19
C SER A 72 -8.32 3.81 1.29
N GLY A 73 -7.92 4.94 1.88
CA GLY A 73 -7.35 6.05 1.11
C GLY A 73 -6.12 5.66 0.28
N LEU A 74 -5.19 4.86 0.83
CA LEU A 74 -4.02 4.39 0.10
C LEU A 74 -4.43 3.41 -1.02
N ALA A 75 -5.41 2.54 -0.75
CA ALA A 75 -5.96 1.64 -1.75
C ALA A 75 -6.42 2.39 -3.01
N TYR A 76 -7.21 3.46 -2.84
CA TYR A 76 -7.68 4.30 -3.96
C TYR A 76 -6.53 4.96 -4.72
N ASN A 77 -5.55 5.55 -4.01
CA ASN A 77 -4.39 6.17 -4.67
C ASN A 77 -3.58 5.17 -5.49
N ILE A 78 -3.37 3.95 -4.97
CA ILE A 78 -2.71 2.87 -5.71
C ILE A 78 -3.54 2.48 -6.94
N TYR A 79 -4.83 2.21 -6.75
CA TYR A 79 -5.73 1.82 -7.85
C TYR A 79 -5.75 2.88 -8.96
N ASP A 80 -5.91 4.15 -8.62
CA ASP A 80 -5.96 5.24 -9.59
C ASP A 80 -4.64 5.37 -10.35
N TYR A 81 -3.50 5.26 -9.65
CA TYR A 81 -2.18 5.29 -10.29
C TYR A 81 -2.02 4.19 -11.34
N TYR A 82 -2.34 2.93 -11.01
CA TYR A 82 -2.19 1.82 -11.95
C TYR A 82 -3.21 1.88 -13.09
N LYS A 83 -4.44 2.30 -12.81
CA LYS A 83 -5.48 2.47 -13.82
C LYS A 83 -5.11 3.56 -14.83
N GLN A 84 -4.63 4.71 -14.38
CA GLN A 84 -4.31 5.84 -15.25
C GLN A 84 -3.03 5.62 -16.06
N ASN A 85 -1.98 5.07 -15.44
CA ASN A 85 -0.66 4.96 -16.08
C ASN A 85 -0.48 3.67 -16.89
N TYR A 86 -1.18 2.60 -16.52
CA TYR A 86 -0.94 1.27 -17.10
C TYR A 86 -2.23 0.57 -17.59
N LYS A 87 -3.40 1.17 -17.39
CA LYS A 87 -4.71 0.56 -17.68
C LYS A 87 -4.92 -0.78 -16.95
N ILE A 88 -4.29 -0.93 -15.78
CA ILE A 88 -4.42 -2.11 -14.92
C ILE A 88 -5.45 -1.80 -13.83
N GLU A 89 -6.46 -2.64 -13.70
CA GLU A 89 -7.48 -2.51 -12.66
C GLU A 89 -7.26 -3.55 -11.56
N VAL A 90 -6.88 -3.08 -10.36
CA VAL A 90 -6.73 -3.92 -9.17
C VAL A 90 -7.97 -3.80 -8.29
N SER A 91 -9.14 -4.07 -8.87
CA SER A 91 -10.44 -3.81 -8.22
C SER A 91 -10.62 -4.49 -6.86
N GLU A 92 -9.95 -5.63 -6.66
CA GLU A 92 -9.93 -6.33 -5.37
C GLU A 92 -9.34 -5.49 -4.23
N LEU A 93 -8.45 -4.54 -4.54
CA LEU A 93 -7.86 -3.62 -3.56
C LEU A 93 -8.91 -2.65 -2.99
N ILE A 94 -9.95 -2.31 -3.78
CA ILE A 94 -11.01 -1.36 -3.44
C ILE A 94 -12.25 -2.10 -2.92
N ASN A 95 -12.09 -2.87 -1.84
CA ASN A 95 -13.20 -3.64 -1.26
C ASN A 95 -13.44 -3.36 0.23
N GLY A 96 -12.86 -2.28 0.75
CA GLY A 96 -13.04 -1.83 2.13
C GLY A 96 -12.31 -2.67 3.19
N LYS A 97 -11.55 -3.70 2.79
CA LYS A 97 -10.74 -4.50 3.71
C LYS A 97 -9.32 -3.96 3.77
N ASP A 98 -8.73 -3.94 4.98
CA ASP A 98 -7.34 -3.56 5.15
C ASP A 98 -6.38 -4.58 4.52
N PHE A 99 -5.16 -4.12 4.23
CA PHE A 99 -4.13 -4.86 3.54
C PHE A 99 -2.75 -4.34 3.96
N TYR A 100 -1.68 -5.07 3.62
CA TYR A 100 -0.32 -4.54 3.70
C TYR A 100 0.21 -4.14 2.33
N VAL A 101 1.14 -3.20 2.27
CA VAL A 101 2.00 -2.97 1.09
C VAL A 101 3.40 -3.46 1.42
N LYS A 102 4.01 -4.23 0.51
CA LYS A 102 5.43 -4.54 0.55
C LYS A 102 6.13 -3.83 -0.59
N ILE A 103 7.18 -3.08 -0.27
CA ILE A 103 8.03 -2.46 -1.28
C ILE A 103 9.00 -3.51 -1.80
N ILE A 104 8.99 -3.77 -3.11
CA ILE A 104 9.86 -4.75 -3.79
C ILE A 104 10.91 -4.10 -4.67
#